data_AF-A0A359IK04-F1
#
_entry.id   AF-A0A359IK04-F1
#
_cell.length_a   1.000
_cell.length_b   1.000
_cell.length_c   1.000
_cell.angle_alpha   90.00
_cell.angle_beta   90.00
_cell.angle_gamma   90.00
#
_symmetry.space_group_name_H-M   'P 1'
#
loop_
_entity.id
_entity.type
_entity.pdbx_description
1 polymer ?
#
loop_
_entity_poly.entity_id
_entity_poly.type
_entity_poly.pdbx_seq_one_letter_code
_entity_poly.pdbx_strand_id
1 'polypeptide(L)'
;MEPKKLAMVIGIAVLLPLFLVFFVDALYTEPKWEKYCNSSTYSAPYKEPPSNVKCDDFYLSPEAKQCTDAGGNPITKYNEANCPVFDKCDYCQKDFNTAQQLYNRNIFFILCPLG
;
A
#
# COMPACT_ATOMS: atom_id res chain seq x y z
N MET A 1 8.84 -11.89 -47.26
CA MET A 1 7.59 -12.13 -46.51
C MET A 1 6.44 -11.60 -47.33
N GLU A 2 5.35 -12.34 -47.53
CA GLU A 2 4.22 -11.85 -48.33
C GLU A 2 3.54 -10.66 -47.61
N PRO A 3 3.07 -9.61 -48.32
CA PRO A 3 2.51 -8.41 -47.71
C PRO A 3 1.29 -8.71 -46.82
N LYS A 4 0.50 -9.73 -47.17
CA LYS A 4 -0.62 -10.21 -46.35
C LYS A 4 -0.17 -10.78 -45.00
N LYS A 5 0.94 -11.52 -44.99
CA LYS A 5 1.52 -12.10 -43.75
C LYS A 5 2.13 -11.00 -42.89
N LEU A 6 2.81 -10.03 -43.49
CA LEU A 6 3.35 -8.88 -42.76
C LEU A 6 2.25 -8.04 -42.10
N ALA A 7 1.17 -7.74 -42.83
CA ALA A 7 0.03 -7.01 -42.29
C ALA A 7 -0.64 -7.74 -41.10
N MET A 8 -0.78 -9.06 -41.20
CA MET A 8 -1.32 -9.89 -40.11
C MET A 8 -0.43 -9.86 -38.87
N VAL A 9 0.90 -9.98 -39.03
CA VAL A 9 1.86 -9.91 -37.93
C VAL A 9 1.80 -8.55 -37.22
N ILE A 10 1.78 -7.45 -37.99
CA ILE A 10 1.67 -6.09 -37.43
C ILE A 10 0.34 -5.94 -36.67
N GLY A 11 -0.77 -6.45 -37.23
CA GLY A 11 -2.07 -6.41 -36.57
C GLY A 11 -2.06 -7.10 -35.21
N ILE A 12 -1.53 -8.32 -35.15
CA ILE A 12 -1.43 -9.08 -33.89
C ILE A 12 -0.49 -8.37 -32.90
N ALA A 13 0.64 -7.85 -33.38
CA ALA A 13 1.62 -7.16 -32.54
C ALA A 13 1.06 -5.91 -31.85
N VAL A 14 0.05 -5.25 -32.44
CA VAL A 14 -0.61 -4.07 -31.85
C VAL A 14 -1.83 -4.46 -31.02
N LEU A 15 -2.66 -5.37 -31.53
CA LEU A 15 -3.92 -5.73 -30.86
C LEU A 15 -3.70 -6.57 -29.60
N LEU A 16 -2.70 -7.46 -29.60
CA LEU A 16 -2.46 -8.35 -28.46
C LEU A 16 -2.05 -7.57 -27.20
N PRO A 17 -1.08 -6.63 -27.23
CA PRO A 17 -0.76 -5.82 -26.06
C PRO A 17 -1.95 -4.98 -25.56
N LEU A 18 -2.69 -4.36 -26.48
CA LEU A 18 -3.87 -3.56 -26.11
C LEU A 18 -4.93 -4.43 -25.42
N PHE A 19 -5.22 -5.60 -25.99
CA PHE A 19 -6.15 -6.55 -25.40
C PHE A 19 -5.72 -6.95 -23.99
N LEU A 20 -4.44 -7.24 -23.77
CA LEU A 20 -3.93 -7.63 -22.46
C LEU A 20 -4.03 -6.51 -21.43
N VAL A 21 -3.70 -5.26 -21.80
CA VAL A 21 -3.83 -4.11 -20.90
C VAL A 21 -5.28 -3.94 -20.46
N PHE A 22 -6.23 -3.93 -21.41
CA PHE A 22 -7.64 -3.79 -21.07
C PHE A 22 -8.21 -5.00 -20.32
N PHE A 23 -7.75 -6.20 -20.63
CA PHE A 23 -8.16 -7.42 -19.95
C PHE A 23 -7.68 -7.44 -18.49
N VAL A 24 -6.43 -7.04 -18.24
CA VAL A 24 -5.88 -6.90 -16.89
C VAL A 24 -6.64 -5.85 -16.10
N ASP A 25 -6.86 -4.66 -16.67
CA ASP A 25 -7.60 -3.56 -16.01
C ASP A 25 -9.06 -3.96 -15.69
N ALA A 26 -9.71 -4.72 -16.58
CA ALA A 26 -11.08 -5.17 -16.39
C ALA A 26 -11.23 -6.26 -15.31
N LEU A 27 -10.26 -7.16 -15.16
CA LEU A 27 -10.35 -8.29 -14.23
C LEU A 27 -9.63 -8.06 -12.90
N TYR A 28 -8.60 -7.23 -12.89
CA TYR A 28 -7.76 -6.98 -11.74
C TYR A 28 -7.63 -5.48 -11.54
N THR A 29 -8.41 -4.94 -10.62
CA THR A 29 -8.26 -3.54 -10.23
C THR A 29 -6.96 -3.36 -9.46
N GLU A 30 -6.10 -2.47 -9.95
CA GLU A 30 -4.88 -2.09 -9.25
C GLU A 30 -5.20 -1.55 -7.83
N PRO A 31 -4.53 -2.07 -6.78
CA PRO A 31 -4.69 -1.55 -5.44
C PRO A 31 -4.11 -0.14 -5.38
N LYS A 32 -4.95 0.83 -5.03
CA LYS A 32 -4.54 2.24 -4.89
C LYS A 32 -4.20 2.54 -3.46
N TRP A 33 -3.06 3.19 -3.22
CA TRP A 33 -2.57 3.55 -1.89
C TRP A 33 -3.65 4.25 -1.04
N GLU A 34 -4.39 5.17 -1.64
CA GLU A 34 -5.41 5.99 -0.99
C GLU A 34 -6.62 5.17 -0.49
N LYS A 35 -6.85 3.96 -1.04
CA LYS A 35 -7.89 3.06 -0.55
C LYS A 35 -7.51 2.35 0.75
N TYR A 36 -6.21 2.21 1.00
CA TYR A 36 -5.68 1.51 2.18
C TYR A 36 -5.24 2.51 3.24
N CYS A 37 -4.43 3.50 2.85
CA CYS A 37 -3.88 4.52 3.73
C CYS A 37 -4.64 5.83 3.52
N ASN A 38 -5.63 6.08 4.38
CA ASN A 38 -6.43 7.31 4.36
C ASN A 38 -5.96 8.35 5.40
N SER A 39 -4.73 8.17 5.92
CA SER A 39 -4.13 9.08 6.89
C SER A 39 -3.61 10.33 6.19
N SER A 40 -3.86 11.51 6.77
CA SER A 40 -3.20 12.74 6.34
C SER A 40 -1.70 12.51 6.23
N THR A 41 -1.09 12.92 5.11
CA THR A 41 0.37 12.83 4.85
C THR A 41 1.22 13.52 5.93
N TYR A 42 0.58 14.25 6.83
CA TYR A 42 1.18 14.98 7.92
C TYR A 42 0.94 14.26 9.24
N SER A 43 2.05 14.00 9.95
CA SER A 43 2.03 13.63 11.36
C SER A 43 1.28 14.71 12.15
N ALA A 44 0.54 14.29 13.18
CA ALA A 44 -0.06 15.23 14.11
C ALA A 44 1.02 16.18 14.65
N PRO A 45 0.73 17.49 14.78
CA PRO A 45 1.71 18.45 15.29
C PRO A 45 2.19 18.02 16.67
N TYR A 46 3.51 18.12 16.89
CA TYR A 46 4.10 17.84 18.19
C TYR A 46 3.54 18.82 19.22
N LYS A 47 3.05 18.29 20.35
CA LYS A 47 2.60 19.09 21.49
C LYS A 47 3.63 18.99 22.60
N GLU A 48 4.16 20.13 23.04
CA GLU A 48 5.06 20.15 24.18
C GLU A 48 4.31 19.80 25.47
N PRO A 49 4.83 18.87 26.28
CA PRO A 49 4.32 18.60 27.60
C PRO A 49 4.54 19.81 28.53
N PRO A 50 3.64 20.05 29.51
CA PRO A 50 3.84 21.09 30.51
C PRO A 50 5.18 20.94 31.22
N SER A 51 5.82 22.06 31.55
CA SER A 51 7.01 22.08 32.39
C SER A 51 6.71 21.31 33.69
N ASN A 52 7.49 20.26 33.96
CA ASN A 52 7.38 19.29 35.06
C ASN A 52 6.69 17.94 34.77
N VAL A 53 6.18 17.70 33.56
CA VAL A 53 5.68 16.37 33.17
C VAL A 53 6.77 15.60 32.41
N LYS A 54 7.16 14.44 32.93
CA LYS A 54 7.98 13.47 32.18
C LYS A 54 7.06 12.47 31.50
N CYS A 55 7.03 12.50 30.17
CA CYS A 55 6.32 11.51 29.38
C CYS A 55 7.20 10.28 29.18
N ASP A 56 6.63 9.09 29.33
CA ASP A 56 7.32 7.86 28.95
C ASP A 56 7.42 7.73 27.43
N ASP A 57 8.40 6.96 26.96
CA ASP A 57 8.55 6.69 25.53
C ASP A 57 7.42 5.80 25.04
N PHE A 58 6.57 6.39 24.21
CA PHE A 58 5.45 5.73 23.55
C PHE A 58 5.84 4.44 22.83
N TYR A 59 6.98 4.42 22.14
CA TYR A 59 7.42 3.25 21.36
C TYR A 59 7.85 2.07 22.23
N LEU A 60 8.09 2.32 23.53
CA LEU A 60 8.40 1.26 24.49
C LEU A 60 7.15 0.63 25.11
N SER A 61 5.96 1.20 24.89
CA SER A 61 4.71 0.61 25.39
C SER A 61 4.48 -0.79 24.82
N PRO A 62 3.94 -1.74 25.62
CA PRO A 62 3.62 -3.08 25.14
C PRO A 62 2.72 -3.08 23.91
N GLU A 63 1.78 -2.14 23.84
CA GLU A 63 0.82 -1.99 22.75
C GLU A 63 1.49 -1.52 21.46
N ALA A 64 2.41 -0.54 21.55
CA ALA A 64 3.18 -0.09 20.40
C ALA A 64 4.11 -1.19 19.86
N LYS A 65 4.76 -1.95 20.74
CA LYS A 65 5.61 -3.09 20.33
C LYS A 65 4.80 -4.16 19.62
N GLN A 66 3.65 -4.56 20.18
CA GLN A 66 2.76 -5.53 19.54
C GLN A 66 2.30 -5.06 18.16
N CYS A 67 1.99 -3.77 18.01
CA CYS A 67 1.63 -3.18 16.72
C CYS A 67 2.76 -3.29 15.69
N THR A 68 3.99 -2.93 16.09
CA THR A 68 5.17 -3.02 15.22
C THR A 68 5.52 -4.46 14.87
N ASP A 69 5.45 -5.38 15.84
CA ASP A 69 5.69 -6.82 15.63
C ASP A 69 4.65 -7.44 14.67
N ALA A 70 3.41 -6.94 14.72
CA ALA A 70 2.35 -7.32 13.78
C ALA A 70 2.49 -6.67 12.38
N GLY A 71 3.51 -5.84 12.17
CA GLY A 71 3.79 -5.14 10.92
C GLY A 71 2.91 -3.91 10.67
N GLY A 72 2.33 -3.34 11.72
CA GLY A 72 1.59 -2.09 11.67
C GLY A 72 2.41 -0.91 12.20
N ASN A 73 1.92 0.30 11.94
CA ASN A 73 2.50 1.56 12.41
C ASN A 73 1.68 2.08 13.59
N PRO A 74 2.30 2.27 14.77
CA PRO A 74 1.57 2.74 15.94
C PRO A 74 1.27 4.24 15.80
N ILE A 75 -0.01 4.61 15.91
CA ILE A 75 -0.49 5.99 15.87
C ILE A 75 -0.63 6.51 17.30
N THR A 76 -0.05 7.68 17.54
CA THR A 76 -0.10 8.37 18.82
C THR A 76 -1.30 9.30 18.93
N LYS A 77 -1.82 9.42 20.14
CA LYS A 77 -2.69 10.51 20.57
C LYS A 77 -2.08 11.20 21.77
N TYR A 78 -2.44 12.46 22.01
CA TYR A 78 -1.99 13.18 23.19
C TYR A 78 -3.01 13.07 24.31
N ASN A 79 -2.55 12.74 25.52
CA ASN A 79 -3.36 12.80 26.73
C ASN A 79 -3.50 14.25 27.26
N GLU A 80 -4.20 14.43 28.38
CA GLU A 80 -4.42 15.75 29.01
C GLU A 80 -3.12 16.48 29.41
N ALA A 81 -2.04 15.73 29.62
CA ALA A 81 -0.71 16.25 29.93
C ALA A 81 0.17 16.45 28.67
N ASN A 82 -0.43 16.42 27.47
CA ASN A 82 0.27 16.47 26.18
C ASN A 82 1.35 15.37 26.00
N CYS A 83 1.23 14.25 26.70
CA CYS A 83 2.10 13.09 26.47
C CYS A 83 1.56 12.20 25.36
N PRO A 84 2.43 11.71 24.46
CA PRO A 84 2.03 10.75 23.43
C PRO A 84 1.67 9.41 24.08
N VAL A 85 0.46 8.93 23.81
CA VAL A 85 -0.06 7.64 24.25
C VAL A 85 -0.54 6.85 23.04
N PHE A 86 -0.63 5.53 23.19
CA PHE A 86 -1.17 4.65 22.15
C PHE A 86 -2.63 4.94 21.90
N ASP A 87 -2.99 5.12 20.63
CA ASP A 87 -4.37 5.23 20.20
C ASP A 87 -4.78 3.99 19.41
N LYS A 88 -4.07 3.74 18.30
CA LYS A 88 -4.39 2.66 17.38
C LYS A 88 -3.18 2.20 16.59
N CYS A 89 -3.26 0.98 16.07
CA CYS A 89 -2.30 0.45 15.12
C CYS A 89 -2.83 0.63 13.69
N ASP A 90 -2.01 1.18 12.81
CA ASP A 90 -2.32 1.33 11.39
C ASP A 90 -1.66 0.24 10.57
N TYR A 91 -2.47 -0.62 9.97
CA TYR A 91 -2.01 -1.71 9.11
C TYR A 91 -2.02 -1.34 7.62
N CYS A 92 -2.26 -0.07 7.28
CA CYS A 92 -2.50 0.30 5.89
C CYS A 92 -1.35 -0.08 4.94
N GLN A 93 -0.09 0.10 5.36
CA GLN A 93 1.09 -0.31 4.60
C GLN A 93 1.11 -1.82 4.35
N LYS A 94 0.78 -2.60 5.37
CA LYS A 94 0.74 -4.06 5.31
C LYS A 94 -0.38 -4.54 4.40
N ASP A 95 -1.58 -3.97 4.52
CA ASP A 95 -2.73 -4.32 3.72
C ASP A 95 -2.53 -3.94 2.25
N PHE A 96 -1.98 -2.75 2.00
CA PHE A 96 -1.58 -2.31 0.67
C PHE A 96 -0.55 -3.26 0.04
N ASN A 97 0.53 -3.57 0.75
CA ASN A 97 1.56 -4.48 0.24
C ASN A 97 1.01 -5.88 -0.04
N THR A 98 0.11 -6.37 0.81
CA THR A 98 -0.56 -7.66 0.62
C THR A 98 -1.42 -7.64 -0.66
N ALA A 99 -2.22 -6.58 -0.85
CA ALA A 99 -3.03 -6.43 -2.04
C ALA A 99 -2.18 -6.26 -3.31
N GLN A 100 -1.10 -5.49 -3.23
CA GLN A 100 -0.15 -5.29 -4.33
C GLN A 100 0.54 -6.61 -4.72
N GLN A 101 0.95 -7.41 -3.75
CA GLN A 101 1.55 -8.73 -4.01
C GLN A 101 0.55 -9.67 -4.69
N LEU A 102 -0.71 -9.70 -4.25
CA LEU A 102 -1.75 -10.50 -4.88
C LEU A 102 -2.01 -10.05 -6.33
N TYR A 103 -2.11 -8.75 -6.56
CA TYR A 103 -2.27 -8.16 -7.88
C TYR A 103 -1.10 -8.52 -8.80
N ASN A 104 0.14 -8.27 -8.35
CA ASN A 104 1.35 -8.58 -9.12
C ASN A 104 1.46 -10.08 -9.43
N ARG A 105 1.11 -10.96 -8.49
CA ARG A 105 1.10 -12.41 -8.70
C ARG A 105 0.11 -12.82 -9.78
N ASN A 106 -1.10 -12.25 -9.77
CA ASN A 106 -2.12 -12.59 -10.75
C ASN A 106 -1.74 -12.07 -12.15
N ILE A 107 -1.21 -10.85 -12.24
CA ILE A 107 -0.67 -10.30 -13.47
C ILE A 107 0.47 -11.16 -14.01
N PHE A 108 1.38 -11.60 -13.14
CA PHE A 108 2.46 -12.48 -13.53
C PHE A 108 1.94 -13.75 -14.19
N PHE A 109 0.89 -14.40 -13.65
CA PHE A 109 0.31 -15.58 -14.29
C PHE A 109 -0.38 -15.31 -15.63
N ILE A 110 -0.88 -14.10 -15.86
CA ILE A 110 -1.49 -13.69 -17.14
C ILE A 110 -0.41 -13.42 -18.19
N LEU A 111 0.69 -12.79 -17.78
CA LEU A 111 1.75 -12.37 -18.69
C LEU A 111 2.81 -13.45 -18.92
N CYS A 112 3.05 -14.35 -17.96
CA CYS A 112 4.07 -15.40 -18.05
C CYS A 112 3.97 -16.30 -19.30
N PRO A 113 2.78 -16.69 -19.81
CA PRO A 113 2.67 -17.46 -21.05
C PRO A 113 3.15 -16.73 -22.31
N LEU A 114 3.34 -15.41 -22.24
CA LEU A 114 3.69 -14.56 -23.39
C LEU A 114 5.21 -14.38 -23.56
N GLY A 115 6.03 -14.83 -22.60
CA GLY A 115 7.50 -14.77 -22.65
C GLY A 115 8.09 -13.76 -21.70
#